data_AF-A0A3D5H6T1-F1
#
_entry.id   AF-A0A3D5H6T1-F1
#
_cell.length_a   1.000
_cell.length_b   1.000
_cell.length_c   1.000
_cell.angle_alpha   90.00
_cell.angle_beta   90.00
_cell.angle_gamma   90.00
#
_symmetry.space_group_name_H-M   'P 1'
#
loop_
_entity.id
_entity.type
_entity.pdbx_description
1 polymer ?
#
loop_
_entity_poly.entity_id
_entity_poly.type
_entity_poly.pdbx_seq_one_letter_code
_entity_poly.pdbx_strand_id
1 'polypeptide(L)'
;MSNAIRWRVVAMLAVVALMLFALDKSTDRTSRLSAGKQVPSRPSLNQIDVVIDTLFNRYQIDARGAKSWSVFARDKRFIRKERRVYVPPQFISLDFNHDLSRQLSDFNARVVATERTKESTVAMHIVSDGMVVETITFVLKRDLE
;
A
#
# COMPACT_ATOMS: atom_id res chain seq x y z
N MET A 1 -48.16 41.93 2.33
CA MET A 1 -46.91 41.72 1.54
C MET A 1 -47.29 41.64 0.08
N SER A 2 -46.77 42.55 -0.75
CA SER A 2 -47.12 42.61 -2.18
C SER A 2 -46.60 41.38 -2.93
N ASN A 3 -47.36 40.88 -3.91
CA ASN A 3 -46.97 39.73 -4.75
C ASN A 3 -45.61 39.95 -5.44
N ALA A 4 -45.21 41.21 -5.66
CA ALA A 4 -43.91 41.58 -6.20
C ALA A 4 -42.72 41.14 -5.32
N ILE A 5 -42.88 41.13 -3.99
CA ILE A 5 -41.81 40.71 -3.06
C ILE A 5 -41.59 39.20 -3.14
N ARG A 6 -42.68 38.42 -3.26
CA ARG A 6 -42.62 36.96 -3.37
C ARG A 6 -41.89 36.52 -4.65
N TRP A 7 -42.16 37.18 -5.77
CA TRP A 7 -41.49 36.88 -7.05
C TRP A 7 -39.99 37.20 -7.03
N ARG A 8 -39.58 38.27 -6.34
CA ARG A 8 -38.14 38.61 -6.19
C ARG A 8 -37.38 37.57 -5.36
N VAL A 9 -37.99 37.05 -4.30
CA VAL A 9 -37.38 36.01 -3.46
C VAL A 9 -37.23 34.69 -4.22
N VAL A 10 -38.24 34.29 -5.00
CA VAL A 10 -38.18 33.06 -5.82
C VAL A 10 -37.10 33.17 -6.90
N ALA A 11 -37.00 34.32 -7.58
CA ALA A 11 -35.95 34.55 -8.57
C ALA A 11 -34.55 34.49 -7.94
N MET A 12 -34.36 35.06 -6.75
CA MET A 12 -33.08 35.04 -6.05
C MET A 12 -32.68 33.62 -5.63
N LEU A 13 -33.62 32.82 -5.13
CA LEU A 13 -33.39 31.43 -4.77
C LEU A 13 -33.04 30.56 -5.99
N ALA A 14 -33.69 30.79 -7.13
CA ALA A 14 -33.38 30.08 -8.37
C ALA A 14 -31.96 30.37 -8.87
N VAL A 15 -31.50 31.63 -8.75
CA VAL A 15 -30.12 32.01 -9.11
C VAL A 15 -29.09 31.37 -8.18
N VAL A 16 -29.36 31.32 -6.86
CA VAL A 16 -28.48 30.65 -5.90
C VAL A 16 -28.40 29.15 -6.19
N ALA A 17 -29.53 28.50 -6.49
CA ALA A 17 -29.56 27.09 -6.85
C ALA A 17 -28.78 26.82 -8.15
N LEU A 18 -28.90 27.69 -9.16
CA LEU A 18 -28.12 27.60 -10.40
C LEU A 18 -26.62 27.81 -10.18
N MET A 19 -26.22 28.73 -9.29
CA MET A 19 -24.81 28.91 -8.92
C MET A 19 -24.25 27.69 -8.21
N LEU A 20 -24.98 27.12 -7.23
CA LEU A 20 -24.56 25.92 -6.52
C LEU A 20 -24.46 24.71 -7.45
N PHE A 21 -25.41 24.56 -8.39
CA PHE A 21 -25.37 23.49 -9.38
C PHE A 21 -24.23 23.65 -10.38
N ALA A 22 -23.90 24.89 -10.79
CA ALA A 22 -22.74 25.16 -11.63
C ALA A 22 -21.41 24.89 -10.90
N LEU A 23 -21.33 25.20 -9.60
CA LEU A 23 -20.17 24.89 -8.75
C LEU A 23 -19.98 23.38 -8.57
N ASP A 24 -21.05 22.64 -8.31
CA ASP A 24 -21.04 21.17 -8.18
C ASP A 24 -20.54 20.51 -9.48
N LYS A 25 -21.08 20.94 -10.63
CA LYS A 25 -20.67 20.43 -11.95
C LYS A 25 -19.25 20.86 -12.37
N SER A 26 -18.73 21.96 -11.83
CA SER A 26 -17.33 22.40 -12.05
C SER A 26 -16.32 21.59 -11.23
N THR A 27 -16.74 21.01 -10.10
CA THR A 27 -15.89 20.20 -9.23
C THR A 27 -15.54 18.86 -9.89
N ASP A 28 -16.48 18.28 -10.65
CA ASP A 28 -16.22 17.06 -11.43
C ASP A 28 -15.30 17.27 -12.65
N ARG A 29 -15.26 18.47 -13.24
CA ARG A 29 -14.40 18.77 -14.40
C ARG A 29 -13.01 19.28 -14.03
N THR A 30 -12.85 19.91 -12.87
CA THR A 30 -11.55 20.44 -12.43
C THR A 30 -10.60 19.35 -11.90
N SER A 31 -11.13 18.16 -11.58
CA SER A 31 -10.33 16.99 -11.19
C SER A 31 -9.46 16.40 -12.31
N ARG A 32 -9.62 16.83 -13.58
CA ARG A 32 -8.78 16.39 -14.70
C ARG A 32 -7.66 17.37 -15.10
N LEU A 33 -7.56 18.54 -14.46
CA LEU A 33 -6.54 19.55 -14.78
C LEU A 33 -5.54 19.83 -13.64
N SER A 34 -5.64 19.12 -12.50
CA SER A 34 -4.56 19.09 -11.50
C SER A 34 -3.51 18.01 -11.82
N ALA A 35 -2.86 18.14 -12.97
CA ALA A 35 -1.51 17.64 -13.14
C ALA A 35 -0.57 18.65 -12.45
N GLY A 36 -0.13 18.36 -11.21
CA GLY A 36 0.77 19.28 -10.51
C GLY A 36 1.02 19.04 -9.03
N LYS A 37 0.37 18.06 -8.41
CA LYS A 37 0.85 17.47 -7.15
C LYS A 37 0.57 15.99 -7.24
N GLN A 38 1.60 15.22 -7.60
CA GLN A 38 1.59 13.78 -7.40
C GLN A 38 1.32 13.55 -5.90
N VAL A 39 0.06 13.27 -5.56
CA VAL A 39 -0.20 12.42 -4.40
C VAL A 39 0.64 11.18 -4.66
N PRO A 40 1.58 10.80 -3.77
CA PRO A 40 2.44 9.65 -4.03
C PRO A 40 1.52 8.49 -4.36
N SER A 41 1.57 8.07 -5.63
CA SER A 41 0.80 6.95 -6.14
C SER A 41 1.11 5.79 -5.22
N ARG A 42 0.09 5.16 -4.63
CA ARG A 42 0.28 3.92 -3.87
C ARG A 42 1.29 3.07 -4.62
N PRO A 43 2.36 2.57 -3.97
CA PRO A 43 3.22 1.63 -4.64
C PRO A 43 2.34 0.55 -5.23
N SER A 44 2.41 0.38 -6.55
CA SER A 44 1.80 -0.79 -7.15
C SER A 44 2.45 -2.00 -6.48
N LEU A 45 1.68 -3.03 -6.15
CA LEU A 45 2.24 -4.26 -5.55
C LEU A 45 3.44 -4.78 -6.36
N ASN A 46 3.42 -4.55 -7.68
CA ASN A 46 4.52 -4.84 -8.60
C ASN A 46 5.83 -4.10 -8.25
N GLN A 47 5.80 -2.86 -7.75
CA GLN A 47 7.01 -2.14 -7.34
C GLN A 47 7.60 -2.70 -6.05
N ILE A 48 6.75 -3.07 -5.08
CA ILE A 48 7.18 -3.75 -3.86
C ILE A 48 7.80 -5.11 -4.22
N ASP A 49 7.17 -5.85 -5.13
CA ASP A 49 7.69 -7.12 -5.65
C ASP A 49 9.09 -6.96 -6.23
N VAL A 50 9.33 -5.93 -7.07
CA VAL A 50 10.64 -5.66 -7.67
C VAL A 50 11.71 -5.33 -6.60
N VAL A 51 11.36 -4.56 -5.58
CA VAL A 51 12.29 -4.26 -4.46
C VAL A 51 12.66 -5.53 -3.71
N ILE A 52 11.67 -6.37 -3.40
CA ILE A 52 11.89 -7.64 -2.70
C ILE A 52 12.76 -8.57 -3.54
N ASP A 53 12.47 -8.71 -4.84
CA ASP A 53 13.21 -9.61 -5.73
C ASP A 53 14.65 -9.13 -5.92
N THR A 54 14.87 -7.81 -5.98
CA THR A 54 16.22 -7.21 -6.00
C THR A 54 17.00 -7.56 -4.74
N LEU A 55 16.36 -7.51 -3.57
CA LEU A 55 16.97 -7.89 -2.31
C LEU A 55 17.18 -9.39 -2.20
N PHE A 56 16.25 -10.21 -2.67
CA PHE A 56 16.43 -11.67 -2.71
C PHE A 56 17.65 -12.04 -3.54
N ASN A 57 17.82 -11.42 -4.70
CA ASN A 57 19.01 -11.63 -5.53
C ASN A 57 20.30 -11.18 -4.81
N ARG A 58 20.31 -10.01 -4.15
CA ARG A 58 21.47 -9.52 -3.40
C ARG A 58 21.88 -10.47 -2.26
N TYR A 59 20.90 -10.99 -1.53
CA TYR A 59 21.13 -11.88 -0.38
C TYR A 59 21.21 -13.36 -0.79
N GLN A 60 21.26 -13.66 -2.09
CA GLN A 60 21.32 -15.04 -2.64
C GLN A 60 20.18 -15.93 -2.13
N ILE A 61 19.00 -15.34 -1.92
CA ILE A 61 17.79 -16.04 -1.52
C ILE A 61 17.12 -16.57 -2.78
N ASP A 62 16.95 -17.89 -2.87
CA ASP A 62 16.30 -18.51 -4.02
C ASP A 62 14.80 -18.22 -4.04
N ALA A 63 14.41 -17.25 -4.87
CA ALA A 63 13.01 -16.89 -5.10
C ALA A 63 12.18 -18.05 -5.67
N ARG A 64 12.79 -19.03 -6.36
CA ARG A 64 12.08 -20.20 -6.91
C ARG A 64 11.66 -21.17 -5.81
N GLY A 65 12.42 -21.23 -4.72
CA GLY A 65 12.08 -21.97 -3.50
C GLY A 65 11.04 -21.27 -2.62
N ALA A 66 10.68 -20.02 -2.93
CA ALA A 66 9.69 -19.27 -2.17
C ALA A 66 8.27 -19.74 -2.50
N LYS A 67 7.49 -20.06 -1.46
CA LYS A 67 6.05 -20.26 -1.60
C LYS A 67 5.36 -18.92 -1.44
N SER A 68 4.59 -18.49 -2.44
CA SER A 68 3.81 -17.25 -2.39
C SER A 68 2.33 -17.55 -2.57
N TRP A 69 1.47 -16.87 -1.82
CA TRP A 69 0.01 -16.95 -1.98
C TRP A 69 -0.65 -15.61 -1.64
N SER A 70 -1.83 -15.38 -2.21
CA SER A 70 -2.65 -14.21 -1.92
C SER A 70 -3.68 -14.56 -0.84
N VAL A 71 -3.80 -13.69 0.16
CA VAL A 71 -4.82 -13.77 1.20
C VAL A 71 -5.99 -12.89 0.79
N PHE A 72 -7.18 -13.49 0.75
CA PHE A 72 -8.42 -12.80 0.41
C PHE A 72 -9.35 -12.74 1.61
N ALA A 73 -10.14 -11.67 1.69
CA ALA A 73 -11.25 -11.54 2.63
C ALA A 73 -12.38 -12.52 2.26
N ARG A 74 -13.36 -12.67 3.17
CA ARG A 74 -14.55 -13.51 2.92
C ARG A 74 -15.33 -13.07 1.66
N ASP A 75 -15.25 -11.79 1.32
CA ASP A 75 -15.86 -11.19 0.12
C ASP A 75 -14.98 -11.28 -1.14
N LYS A 76 -13.89 -12.07 -1.10
CA LYS A 76 -12.89 -12.25 -2.16
C LYS A 76 -12.07 -11.00 -2.50
N ARG A 77 -12.13 -9.92 -1.72
CA ARG A 77 -11.20 -8.80 -1.88
C ARG A 77 -9.79 -9.20 -1.46
N PHE A 78 -8.79 -8.77 -2.22
CA PHE A 78 -7.39 -8.96 -1.86
C PHE A 78 -7.08 -8.24 -0.56
N ILE A 79 -6.47 -8.93 0.40
CA ILE A 79 -5.99 -8.36 1.67
C ILE A 79 -4.49 -8.13 1.58
N ARG A 80 -3.72 -9.20 1.35
CA ARG A 80 -2.25 -9.17 1.37
C ARG A 80 -1.65 -10.32 0.60
N LYS A 81 -0.38 -10.18 0.23
CA LYS A 81 0.46 -11.28 -0.26
C LYS A 81 1.26 -11.88 0.89
N GLU A 82 1.38 -13.20 0.94
CA GLU A 82 2.25 -13.89 1.89
C GLU A 82 3.31 -14.67 1.11
N ARG A 83 4.56 -14.56 1.55
CA ARG A 83 5.70 -15.35 1.06
C ARG A 83 6.34 -16.10 2.20
N ARG A 84 6.71 -17.36 1.96
CA ARG A 84 7.56 -18.15 2.85
C ARG A 84 8.81 -18.55 2.08
N VAL A 85 9.96 -18.23 2.65
CA VAL A 85 11.25 -18.35 1.96
C VAL A 85 12.26 -19.03 2.87
N TYR A 86 13.02 -19.97 2.33
CA TYR A 86 14.17 -20.54 3.00
C TYR A 86 15.39 -19.67 2.72
N VAL A 87 16.11 -19.33 3.78
CA VAL A 87 17.29 -18.48 3.68
C VAL A 87 18.56 -19.28 3.94
N PRO A 88 19.69 -18.85 3.36
CA PRO A 88 20.97 -19.49 3.65
C PRO A 88 21.41 -19.21 5.10
N PRO A 89 22.30 -20.04 5.69
CA PRO A 89 22.73 -19.88 7.09
C PRO A 89 23.38 -18.54 7.41
N GLN A 90 24.08 -17.93 6.44
CA GLN A 90 24.69 -16.61 6.57
C GLN A 90 23.70 -15.43 6.48
N PHE A 91 22.40 -15.69 6.35
CA PHE A 91 21.40 -14.64 6.24
C PHE A 91 21.20 -13.89 7.56
N ILE A 92 21.48 -12.58 7.54
CA ILE A 92 21.27 -11.68 8.66
C ILE A 92 19.95 -10.93 8.45
N SER A 93 18.92 -11.31 9.20
CA SER A 93 17.57 -10.74 9.08
C SER A 93 17.52 -9.24 9.38
N LEU A 94 18.38 -8.76 10.29
CA LEU A 94 18.47 -7.34 10.66
C LEU A 94 18.93 -6.47 9.47
N ASP A 95 19.97 -6.90 8.76
CA ASP A 95 20.51 -6.19 7.61
C ASP A 95 19.50 -6.14 6.47
N PHE A 96 18.84 -7.27 6.20
CA PHE A 96 17.77 -7.32 5.21
C PHE A 96 16.61 -6.40 5.58
N ASN A 97 16.18 -6.37 6.86
CA ASN A 97 15.12 -5.47 7.32
C ASN A 97 15.50 -4.01 7.13
N HIS A 98 16.76 -3.65 7.43
CA HIS A 98 17.27 -2.30 7.26
C HIS A 98 17.28 -1.88 5.78
N ASP A 99 17.81 -2.73 4.91
CA ASP A 99 17.84 -2.48 3.46
C ASP A 99 16.44 -2.43 2.84
N LEU A 100 15.54 -3.32 3.25
CA LEU A 100 14.15 -3.32 2.80
C LEU A 100 13.43 -2.05 3.26
N SER A 101 13.60 -1.64 4.52
CA SER A 101 13.01 -0.41 5.05
C SER A 101 13.51 0.82 4.30
N ARG A 102 14.82 0.89 3.99
CA ARG A 102 15.41 1.98 3.23
C ARG A 102 14.88 2.05 1.79
N GLN A 103 14.70 0.93 1.10
CA GLN A 103 14.17 0.94 -0.27
C GLN A 103 12.66 1.21 -0.29
N LEU A 104 11.94 0.83 0.76
CA LEU A 104 10.49 1.01 0.84
C LEU A 104 10.06 2.41 1.31
N SER A 105 10.96 3.20 1.90
CA SER A 105 10.66 4.57 2.35
C SER A 105 10.21 5.48 1.20
N ASP A 106 10.74 5.27 0.00
CA ASP A 106 10.39 6.04 -1.20
C ASP A 106 8.92 5.85 -1.63
N PHE A 107 8.29 4.79 -1.10
CA PHE A 107 6.91 4.41 -1.41
C PHE A 107 5.94 4.66 -0.24
N ASN A 108 6.34 5.42 0.78
CA ASN A 108 5.58 5.58 2.03
C ASN A 108 5.18 4.24 2.67
N ALA A 109 5.98 3.19 2.47
CA ALA A 109 5.77 1.91 3.12
C ALA A 109 6.79 1.72 4.26
N ARG A 110 6.38 0.98 5.29
CA ARG A 110 7.20 0.67 6.46
C ARG A 110 7.30 -0.83 6.65
N VAL A 111 8.40 -1.28 7.23
CA VAL A 111 8.60 -2.70 7.56
C VAL A 111 8.51 -2.90 9.07
N VAL A 112 7.80 -3.93 9.49
CA VAL A 112 7.72 -4.37 10.88
C VAL A 112 8.16 -5.82 10.94
N ALA A 113 9.26 -6.11 11.63
CA ALA A 113 9.77 -7.46 11.81
C ALA A 113 9.24 -8.08 13.11
N THR A 114 8.89 -9.37 13.06
CA THR A 114 8.57 -10.19 14.22
C THR A 114 9.40 -11.48 14.17
N GLU A 115 9.97 -11.86 15.30
CA GLU A 115 10.80 -13.07 15.42
C GLU A 115 10.09 -14.12 16.27
N ARG A 116 10.13 -15.37 15.82
CA ARG A 116 9.66 -16.54 16.57
C ARG A 116 10.81 -17.51 16.79
N THR A 117 11.50 -17.35 17.91
CA THR A 117 12.69 -18.17 18.27
C THR A 117 12.38 -19.67 18.28
N LYS A 118 11.19 -20.08 18.75
CA LYS A 118 10.78 -21.50 18.78
C LYS A 118 10.69 -22.14 17.39
N GLU A 119 10.23 -21.36 16.41
CA GLU A 119 10.03 -21.82 15.03
C GLU A 119 11.25 -21.53 14.13
N SER A 120 12.24 -20.78 14.63
CA SER A 120 13.36 -20.26 13.84
C SER A 120 12.88 -19.48 12.61
N THR A 121 11.86 -18.66 12.81
CA THR A 121 11.29 -17.85 11.75
C THR A 121 11.35 -16.37 12.08
N VAL A 122 11.58 -15.56 11.05
CA VAL A 122 11.45 -14.11 11.11
C VAL A 122 10.41 -13.71 10.06
N ALA A 123 9.36 -13.02 10.48
CA ALA A 123 8.35 -12.47 9.59
C ALA A 123 8.53 -10.96 9.46
N MET A 124 8.66 -10.46 8.24
CA MET A 124 8.67 -9.04 7.93
C MET A 124 7.35 -8.64 7.28
N HIS A 125 6.64 -7.72 7.92
CA HIS A 125 5.37 -7.18 7.47
C HIS A 125 5.60 -5.84 6.81
N ILE A 126 5.27 -5.76 5.52
CA ILE A 126 5.31 -4.51 4.75
C ILE A 126 3.94 -3.85 4.90
N VAL A 127 3.94 -2.65 5.48
CA VAL A 127 2.73 -1.87 5.77
C VAL A 127 2.72 -0.62 4.90
N SER A 128 1.64 -0.42 4.16
CA SER A 128 1.38 0.77 3.35
C SER A 128 -0.03 1.26 3.65
N ASP A 129 -0.21 2.58 3.80
CA ASP A 129 -1.50 3.21 4.18
C ASP A 129 -2.14 2.59 5.44
N GLY A 130 -1.32 2.18 6.42
CA GLY A 130 -1.78 1.56 7.66
C GLY A 130 -2.23 0.09 7.54
N MET A 131 -2.14 -0.52 6.35
CA MET A 131 -2.50 -1.92 6.10
C MET A 131 -1.28 -2.76 5.75
N VAL A 132 -1.25 -4.02 6.21
CA VAL A 132 -0.23 -4.99 5.78
C VAL A 132 -0.54 -5.41 4.35
N VAL A 133 0.31 -5.02 3.40
CA VAL A 133 0.16 -5.37 1.97
C VAL A 133 0.92 -6.64 1.62
N GLU A 134 2.00 -6.93 2.35
CA GLU A 134 2.80 -8.12 2.14
C GLU A 134 3.46 -8.60 3.44
N THR A 135 3.59 -9.92 3.59
CA THR A 135 4.35 -10.54 4.69
C THR A 135 5.33 -11.56 4.13
N ILE A 136 6.61 -11.41 4.48
CA ILE A 136 7.67 -12.33 4.09
C ILE A 136 8.12 -13.08 5.35
N THR A 137 7.97 -14.41 5.34
CA THR A 137 8.42 -15.29 6.42
C THR A 137 9.69 -15.99 6.00
N PHE A 138 10.80 -15.65 6.66
CA PHE A 138 12.09 -16.30 6.50
C PHE A 138 12.17 -17.50 7.43
N VAL A 139 12.45 -18.67 6.87
CA VAL A 139 12.73 -19.89 7.61
C VAL A 139 14.24 -20.02 7.72
N LEU A 140 14.76 -19.77 8.91
CA LEU A 140 16.17 -19.89 9.21
C LEU A 140 16.49 -21.39 9.27
N LYS A 141 17.33 -21.89 8.35
CA LYS A 141 17.93 -23.21 8.54
C LYS A 141 18.82 -23.12 9.76
N ARG A 142 18.47 -23.84 10.82
CA ARG A 142 19.47 -24.19 11.84
C ARG A 142 20.39 -25.21 11.19
N ASP A 143 21.69 -25.03 11.37
CA ASP A 143 22.64 -26.10 11.14
C ASP A 143 22.18 -27.26 12.04
N LEU A 144 21.50 -28.23 11.43
CA LEU A 144 21.28 -29.53 12.04
C LEU A 144 22.62 -30.22 11.92
N GLU A 145 23.38 -30.21 13.02
CA GLU A 145 24.52 -31.11 13.24
C GLU A 145 24.15 -32.57 12.99
#